data_AF-W5VH01-F1
#
_entry.id   AF-W5VH01-F1
#
_cell.length_a   1.000
_cell.length_b   1.000
_cell.length_c   1.000
_cell.angle_alpha   90.00
_cell.angle_beta   90.00
_cell.angle_gamma   90.00
#
_symmetry.space_group_name_H-M   'P 1'
#
loop_
_entity.id
_entity.type
_entity.pdbx_description
1 polymer ?
#
loop_
_entity_poly.entity_id
_entity_poly.type
_entity_poly.pdbx_seq_one_letter_code
_entity_poly.pdbx_strand_id
1 'polypeptide(L)'
;VAIGDTSSSIGGQLQGGGASGQAPGGMQSGVQFQCPRRPNHGVEGRSILLRANHFAVRIPGGTIQHYQVDVTPDKCPRRVNREIISCLIMSFSKYFSNIRPVYDGKRNMYTREPLPIGRERMDFDVTLPGDSAVERQFSVSLKWVGQVSLSTLEDAMEGRVRQVPFEAVQAMDVILRHLPSLKYTPVGRSF
;
A
#
# COMPACT_ATOMS: atom_id res chain seq x y z
N VAL A 1 60.04 16.19 11.50
CA VAL A 1 61.06 15.20 11.95
C VAL A 1 60.56 13.83 11.54
N ALA A 2 61.38 13.01 10.90
CA ALA A 2 60.99 11.75 10.26
C ALA A 2 61.42 10.51 11.06
N ILE A 3 60.63 9.43 10.98
CA ILE A 3 60.86 8.02 11.38
C ILE A 3 59.85 7.19 10.54
N GLY A 4 60.16 6.17 9.73
CA GLY A 4 61.46 5.62 9.30
C GLY A 4 62.00 4.50 10.20
N ASP A 5 62.05 3.22 9.81
CA ASP A 5 61.67 2.54 8.56
C ASP A 5 61.62 1.00 8.81
N THR A 6 61.32 0.19 7.79
CA THR A 6 61.64 -1.27 7.59
C THR A 6 62.13 -2.15 8.78
N SER A 7 61.67 -3.40 8.97
CA SER A 7 61.91 -4.59 8.12
C SER A 7 61.27 -5.81 8.84
N SER A 8 61.04 -7.00 8.26
CA SER A 8 61.84 -7.76 7.29
C SER A 8 61.00 -8.78 6.50
N SER A 9 61.51 -9.15 5.33
CA SER A 9 60.94 -10.14 4.40
C SER A 9 61.51 -11.53 4.63
N ILE A 10 60.77 -12.56 4.20
CA ILE A 10 61.27 -13.75 3.48
C ILE A 10 60.10 -14.27 2.64
N GLY A 11 60.37 -14.60 1.37
CA GLY A 11 59.36 -15.06 0.42
C GLY A 11 59.32 -16.57 0.26
N GLY A 12 58.24 -17.06 -0.35
CA GLY A 12 58.08 -18.44 -0.78
C GLY A 12 56.91 -18.57 -1.75
N GLN A 13 57.18 -18.52 -3.05
CA GLN A 13 56.20 -18.98 -4.05
C GLN A 13 56.06 -20.50 -3.95
N LEU A 14 54.84 -21.01 -4.17
CA LEU A 14 54.61 -22.10 -5.13
C LEU A 14 53.12 -22.18 -5.50
N GLN A 15 52.83 -23.00 -6.51
CA GLN A 15 51.70 -22.86 -7.43
C GLN A 15 50.76 -24.07 -7.34
N GLY A 16 49.43 -23.88 -7.48
CA GLY A 16 48.55 -24.98 -7.89
C GLY A 16 47.10 -24.96 -7.38
N GLY A 17 46.19 -25.37 -8.27
CA GLY A 17 44.94 -26.06 -7.89
C GLY A 17 43.71 -25.20 -7.64
N GLY A 18 42.81 -25.09 -8.62
CA GLY A 18 41.45 -24.62 -8.39
C GLY A 18 40.57 -25.72 -7.80
N ALA A 19 39.70 -25.35 -6.84
CA ALA A 19 38.56 -26.17 -6.42
C ALA A 19 37.37 -25.24 -6.11
N SER A 20 36.25 -25.47 -6.79
CA SER A 20 35.01 -24.71 -6.65
C SER A 20 34.28 -25.02 -5.34
N GLY A 21 34.68 -24.33 -4.27
CA GLY A 21 33.96 -24.37 -3.00
C GLY A 21 32.63 -23.61 -3.07
N GLN A 22 31.51 -24.34 -3.17
CA GLN A 22 30.18 -23.77 -2.92
C GLN A 22 30.11 -23.24 -1.48
N ALA A 23 30.05 -21.91 -1.33
CA ALA A 23 29.66 -21.32 -0.06
C ALA A 23 28.18 -21.66 0.20
N PRO A 24 27.82 -22.27 1.35
CA PRO A 24 26.42 -22.53 1.67
C PRO A 24 25.70 -21.18 1.81
N GLY A 25 24.57 -21.05 1.13
CA GLY A 25 23.71 -19.87 1.20
C GLY A 25 23.07 -19.73 2.57
N GLY A 26 23.82 -19.16 3.52
CA GLY A 26 23.33 -18.76 4.82
C GLY A 26 22.34 -17.60 4.65
N MET A 27 21.07 -17.95 4.47
CA MET A 27 19.96 -17.01 4.53
C MET A 27 20.06 -16.27 5.87
N GLN A 28 20.46 -15.00 5.84
CA GLN A 28 20.53 -14.18 7.05
C GLN A 28 19.11 -13.86 7.50
N SER A 29 18.52 -14.78 8.28
CA SER A 29 17.28 -14.55 9.01
C SER A 29 17.55 -13.50 10.09
N GLY A 30 17.49 -12.22 9.69
CA GLY A 30 17.65 -11.08 10.58
C GLY A 30 16.66 -11.16 11.75
N VAL A 31 17.09 -10.70 12.92
CA VAL A 31 16.30 -10.79 14.16
C VAL A 31 14.94 -10.11 13.97
N GLN A 32 13.87 -10.90 13.98
CA GLN A 32 12.51 -10.39 13.82
C GLN A 32 12.01 -9.82 15.16
N PHE A 33 12.16 -8.52 15.35
CA PHE A 33 11.59 -7.82 16.50
C PHE A 33 10.06 -7.81 16.43
N GLN A 34 9.41 -8.56 17.32
CA GLN A 34 7.96 -8.51 17.52
C GLN A 34 7.65 -7.78 18.83
N CYS A 35 6.67 -6.87 18.80
CA CYS A 35 6.23 -6.20 20.02
C CYS A 35 5.67 -7.22 21.05
N PRO A 36 5.94 -7.02 22.35
CA PRO A 36 5.37 -7.85 23.40
C PRO A 36 3.85 -7.66 23.44
N ARG A 37 3.12 -8.72 23.79
CA ARG A 37 1.67 -8.62 24.05
C ARG A 37 1.44 -7.83 25.34
N ARG A 38 0.32 -7.10 25.41
CA ARG A 38 -0.17 -6.52 26.66
C ARG A 38 -0.33 -7.65 27.69
N PRO A 39 0.32 -7.59 28.86
CA PRO A 39 0.29 -8.69 29.83
C PRO A 39 -1.07 -8.80 30.55
N ASN A 40 -1.65 -7.66 30.91
CA ASN A 40 -2.93 -7.55 31.64
C ASN A 40 -3.54 -6.14 31.49
N HIS A 41 -4.67 -5.93 32.17
CA HIS A 41 -5.27 -4.61 32.39
C HIS A 41 -4.98 -4.15 33.82
N GLY A 42 -4.82 -2.83 34.02
CA GLY A 42 -4.63 -2.25 35.35
C GLY A 42 -5.91 -2.33 36.18
N VAL A 43 -5.76 -2.53 37.50
CA VAL A 43 -6.87 -2.73 38.45
C VAL A 43 -6.89 -1.71 39.59
N GLU A 44 -5.87 -0.85 39.69
CA GLU A 44 -5.76 0.16 40.74
C GLU A 44 -6.54 1.43 40.41
N GLY A 45 -6.98 2.13 41.46
CA GLY A 45 -7.73 3.39 41.35
C GLY A 45 -9.25 3.24 41.35
N ARG A 46 -9.95 4.38 41.30
CA ARG A 46 -11.42 4.44 41.28
C ARG A 46 -11.93 4.51 39.85
N SER A 47 -12.83 3.61 39.48
CA SER A 47 -13.50 3.63 38.17
C SER A 47 -14.21 4.96 37.89
N ILE A 48 -14.02 5.49 36.69
CA ILE A 48 -14.67 6.70 36.18
C ILE A 48 -15.25 6.42 34.79
N LEU A 49 -16.46 6.93 34.51
CA LEU A 49 -17.08 6.82 33.20
C LEU A 49 -16.47 7.87 32.25
N LEU A 50 -15.93 7.41 31.12
CA LEU A 50 -15.33 8.28 30.10
C LEU A 50 -16.08 8.18 28.78
N ARG A 51 -15.98 9.25 27.97
CA ARG A 51 -16.33 9.24 26.55
C ARG A 51 -15.06 9.53 25.76
N ALA A 52 -14.78 8.72 24.74
CA ALA A 52 -13.69 8.96 23.81
C ALA A 52 -14.25 9.40 22.45
N ASN A 53 -13.47 10.15 21.69
CA ASN A 53 -13.71 10.49 20.29
C ASN A 53 -13.41 9.30 19.33
N HIS A 54 -13.78 8.08 19.75
CA HIS A 54 -13.64 6.85 18.98
C HIS A 54 -15.01 6.29 18.65
N PHE A 55 -15.33 6.21 17.36
CA PHE A 55 -16.59 5.68 16.85
C PHE A 55 -16.37 4.25 16.36
N ALA A 56 -17.15 3.30 16.86
CA ALA A 56 -17.02 1.89 16.48
C ALA A 56 -17.47 1.70 15.01
N VAL A 57 -16.55 1.20 14.17
CA VAL A 57 -16.83 0.83 12.78
C VAL A 57 -17.15 -0.65 12.72
N ARG A 58 -18.27 -1.01 12.10
CA ARG A 58 -18.58 -2.41 11.73
C ARG A 58 -18.07 -2.66 10.33
N ILE A 59 -17.13 -3.59 10.20
CA ILE A 59 -16.53 -3.97 8.92
C ILE A 59 -17.40 -5.09 8.33
N PRO A 60 -17.94 -4.96 7.10
CA PRO A 60 -18.54 -6.10 6.43
C PRO A 60 -17.42 -7.09 6.06
N GLY A 61 -17.55 -8.34 6.51
CA GLY A 61 -16.61 -9.41 6.18
C GLY A 61 -16.55 -9.75 4.68
N GLY A 62 -15.73 -10.74 4.34
CA GLY A 62 -15.45 -11.15 2.97
C GLY A 62 -14.22 -10.47 2.38
N THR A 63 -14.18 -10.35 1.05
CA THR A 63 -13.01 -9.89 0.29
C THR A 63 -13.33 -8.68 -0.57
N ILE A 64 -12.32 -7.83 -0.76
CA ILE A 64 -12.31 -6.75 -1.75
C ILE A 64 -11.17 -6.98 -2.75
N GLN A 65 -11.31 -6.45 -3.96
CA GLN A 65 -10.29 -6.55 -5.00
C GLN A 65 -9.38 -5.33 -4.96
N HIS A 66 -8.07 -5.54 -5.13
CA HIS A 66 -7.06 -4.49 -5.20
C HIS A 66 -6.50 -4.38 -6.61
N TYR A 67 -6.51 -3.16 -7.13
CA TYR A 67 -5.97 -2.78 -8.43
C TYR A 67 -4.88 -1.74 -8.26
N GLN A 68 -3.75 -1.96 -8.94
CA GLN A 68 -2.74 -0.95 -9.17
C GLN A 68 -3.20 -0.06 -10.33
N VAL A 69 -3.11 1.24 -10.09
CA VAL A 69 -3.36 2.31 -11.04
C VAL A 69 -2.02 2.97 -11.36
N ASP A 70 -1.66 3.06 -12.63
CA ASP A 70 -0.54 3.90 -13.09
C ASP A 70 -1.08 4.97 -14.03
N VAL A 71 -0.84 6.24 -13.74
CA VAL A 71 -1.29 7.39 -14.53
C VAL A 71 -0.09 8.01 -15.22
N THR A 72 -0.21 8.28 -16.53
CA THR A 72 0.80 8.95 -17.35
C THR A 72 0.23 10.25 -17.93
N PRO A 73 0.88 11.41 -17.74
CA PRO A 73 2.11 11.65 -16.98
C PRO A 73 1.99 11.42 -15.45
N ASP A 74 3.11 11.05 -14.82
CA ASP A 74 3.20 10.52 -13.45
C ASP A 74 3.20 11.58 -12.34
N LYS A 75 3.54 12.84 -12.68
CA LYS A 75 3.75 13.95 -11.72
C LYS A 75 2.49 14.77 -11.41
N CYS A 76 1.31 14.24 -11.70
CA CYS A 76 0.05 14.94 -11.45
C CYS A 76 -0.29 15.03 -9.94
N PRO A 77 -0.85 16.17 -9.46
CA PRO A 77 -1.33 16.29 -8.08
C PRO A 77 -2.40 15.26 -7.74
N ARG A 78 -2.46 14.81 -6.48
CA ARG A 78 -3.43 13.77 -6.03
C ARG A 78 -4.91 14.14 -6.24
N ARG A 79 -5.22 15.43 -6.39
CA ARG A 79 -6.56 15.92 -6.76
C ARG A 79 -6.84 15.64 -8.23
N VAL A 80 -5.93 16.06 -9.13
CA VAL A 80 -6.02 15.77 -10.57
C VAL A 80 -6.09 14.27 -10.83
N ASN A 81 -5.29 13.45 -10.13
CA ASN A 81 -5.38 11.99 -10.24
C ASN A 81 -6.77 11.43 -9.88
N ARG A 82 -7.48 12.03 -8.92
CA ARG A 82 -8.87 11.65 -8.61
C ARG A 82 -9.84 12.10 -9.69
N GLU A 83 -9.65 13.30 -10.24
CA GLU A 83 -10.45 13.82 -11.35
C GLU A 83 -10.29 12.94 -12.61
N ILE A 84 -9.06 12.53 -12.95
CA ILE A 84 -8.78 11.56 -14.03
C ILE A 84 -9.54 10.25 -13.81
N ILE A 85 -9.49 9.67 -12.60
CA ILE A 85 -10.18 8.41 -12.32
C ILE A 85 -11.71 8.55 -12.29
N SER A 86 -12.25 9.67 -11.83
CA SER A 86 -13.68 9.98 -11.98
C SER A 86 -14.09 10.04 -13.45
N CYS A 87 -13.29 10.68 -14.30
CA CYS A 87 -13.53 10.73 -15.74
C CYS A 87 -13.43 9.33 -16.38
N LEU A 88 -12.43 8.52 -16.01
CA LEU A 88 -12.30 7.14 -16.46
C LEU A 88 -13.56 6.31 -16.15
N ILE A 89 -14.08 6.41 -14.93
CA ILE A 89 -15.31 5.68 -14.51
C ILE A 89 -16.53 6.13 -15.32
N MET A 90 -16.63 7.43 -15.66
CA MET A 90 -17.72 7.97 -16.48
C MET A 90 -17.61 7.53 -17.94
N SER A 91 -16.45 7.75 -18.58
CA SER A 91 -16.22 7.47 -20.00
C SER A 91 -16.20 5.98 -20.33
N PHE A 92 -15.71 5.14 -19.40
CA PHE A 92 -15.60 3.69 -19.57
C PHE A 92 -16.59 2.92 -18.69
N SER A 93 -17.77 3.49 -18.46
CA SER A 93 -18.83 2.97 -17.58
C SER A 93 -19.18 1.49 -17.76
N LYS A 94 -18.99 0.93 -18.96
CA LYS A 94 -19.15 -0.52 -19.25
C LYS A 94 -18.30 -1.46 -18.39
N TYR A 95 -17.15 -1.01 -17.86
CA TYR A 95 -16.33 -1.80 -16.92
C TYR A 95 -16.65 -1.51 -15.45
N PHE A 96 -17.42 -0.46 -15.16
CA PHE A 96 -17.73 0.03 -13.81
C PHE A 96 -19.23 0.00 -13.50
N SER A 97 -20.04 -0.69 -14.32
CA SER A 97 -21.48 -0.82 -14.13
C SER A 97 -21.79 -1.38 -12.75
N ASN A 98 -22.53 -0.63 -11.93
CA ASN A 98 -22.85 -0.91 -10.52
C ASN A 98 -21.65 -1.03 -9.54
N ILE A 99 -20.41 -0.92 -10.02
CA ILE A 99 -19.20 -0.92 -9.19
C ILE A 99 -18.85 0.53 -8.85
N ARG A 100 -18.53 0.80 -7.58
CA ARG A 100 -18.03 2.09 -7.12
C ARG A 100 -16.59 1.92 -6.62
N PRO A 101 -15.57 2.08 -7.48
CA PRO A 101 -14.19 2.02 -7.05
C PRO A 101 -13.86 3.15 -6.07
N VAL A 102 -13.03 2.86 -5.08
CA VAL A 102 -12.39 3.88 -4.25
C VAL A 102 -10.92 3.99 -4.61
N TYR A 103 -10.36 5.19 -4.55
CA TYR A 103 -8.99 5.46 -4.99
C TYR A 103 -8.23 6.39 -4.03
N ASP A 104 -6.96 6.07 -3.77
CA ASP A 104 -6.07 6.79 -2.85
C ASP A 104 -5.48 8.09 -3.44
N GLY A 105 -5.61 8.30 -4.76
CA GLY A 105 -5.04 9.43 -5.49
C GLY A 105 -3.59 9.26 -5.92
N LYS A 106 -3.03 8.04 -5.82
CA LYS A 106 -1.67 7.70 -6.25
C LYS A 106 -1.61 6.45 -7.10
N ARG A 107 -1.94 5.29 -6.54
CA ARG A 107 -1.76 3.97 -7.18
C ARG A 107 -2.73 2.89 -6.71
N ASN A 108 -3.44 3.07 -5.60
CA ASN A 108 -4.26 2.01 -5.01
C ASN A 108 -5.74 2.28 -5.24
N MET A 109 -6.36 1.44 -6.06
CA MET A 109 -7.81 1.38 -6.26
C MET A 109 -8.36 0.09 -5.64
N TYR A 110 -9.51 0.19 -4.98
CA TYR A 110 -10.22 -0.96 -4.43
C TYR A 110 -11.66 -1.01 -4.92
N THR A 111 -12.17 -2.21 -5.18
CA THR A 111 -13.57 -2.47 -5.56
C THR A 111 -14.15 -3.60 -4.72
N ARG A 112 -15.48 -3.64 -4.57
CA ARG A 112 -16.14 -4.78 -3.92
C ARG A 112 -16.07 -6.04 -4.79
N GLU A 113 -16.28 -5.90 -6.09
CA GLU A 113 -16.34 -6.98 -7.06
C GLU A 113 -15.24 -6.85 -8.12
N PRO A 114 -14.79 -7.94 -8.76
CA PRO A 114 -13.82 -7.88 -9.84
C PRO A 114 -14.34 -7.06 -11.03
N LEU A 115 -13.51 -6.15 -11.52
CA LEU A 115 -13.72 -5.45 -12.78
C LEU A 115 -13.65 -6.46 -13.96
N PRO A 116 -14.48 -6.33 -15.01
CA PRO A 116 -14.47 -7.20 -16.18
C PRO A 116 -13.32 -6.86 -17.16
N ILE A 117 -12.11 -6.69 -16.61
CA ILE A 117 -10.84 -6.48 -17.33
C ILE A 117 -9.88 -7.69 -17.19
N GLY A 118 -10.27 -8.70 -16.42
CA GLY A 118 -9.43 -9.87 -16.12
C GLY A 118 -8.34 -9.56 -15.09
N ARG A 119 -7.19 -10.24 -15.22
CA ARG A 119 -6.02 -10.07 -14.34
C ARG A 119 -4.85 -9.35 -15.01
N GLU A 120 -4.92 -9.16 -16.33
CA GLU A 120 -3.86 -8.52 -17.10
C GLU A 120 -3.90 -6.99 -16.91
N ARG A 121 -2.87 -6.30 -17.41
CA ARG A 121 -2.86 -4.84 -17.46
C ARG A 121 -3.77 -4.40 -18.61
N MET A 122 -4.68 -3.48 -18.31
CA MET A 122 -5.51 -2.81 -19.32
C MET A 122 -5.25 -1.31 -19.28
N ASP A 123 -4.97 -0.75 -20.45
CA ASP A 123 -4.67 0.67 -20.63
C ASP A 123 -5.90 1.42 -21.18
N PHE A 124 -6.11 2.65 -20.71
CA PHE A 124 -7.25 3.50 -20.99
C PHE A 124 -6.78 4.91 -21.30
N ASP A 125 -7.18 5.46 -22.44
CA ASP A 125 -6.95 6.88 -22.74
C ASP A 125 -8.12 7.72 -22.24
N VAL A 126 -7.82 8.66 -21.36
CA VAL A 126 -8.78 9.46 -20.60
C VAL A 126 -8.54 10.93 -20.89
N THR A 127 -9.53 11.59 -21.47
CA THR A 127 -9.48 13.03 -21.75
C THR A 127 -10.16 13.79 -20.62
N LEU A 128 -9.39 14.54 -19.83
CA LEU A 128 -9.94 15.50 -18.88
C LEU A 128 -10.34 16.79 -19.61
N PRO A 129 -11.61 17.25 -19.47
CA PRO A 129 -11.98 18.60 -19.88
C PRO A 129 -11.24 19.62 -19.01
N GLY A 130 -10.61 20.61 -19.63
CA GLY A 130 -9.90 21.68 -18.94
C GLY A 130 -10.65 23.02 -19.00
N ASP A 131 -10.34 23.94 -18.09
CA ASP A 131 -10.79 25.34 -18.13
C ASP A 131 -10.18 26.16 -19.29
N SER A 132 -9.41 25.53 -20.16
CA SER A 132 -8.76 26.12 -21.33
C SER A 132 -9.12 25.31 -22.56
N ALA A 133 -9.06 25.91 -23.75
CA ALA A 133 -9.41 25.28 -25.04
C ALA A 133 -8.48 24.11 -25.48
N VAL A 134 -7.70 23.54 -24.56
CA VAL A 134 -6.84 22.39 -24.76
C VAL A 134 -7.26 21.30 -23.78
N GLU A 135 -7.90 20.27 -24.32
CA GLU A 135 -8.20 19.04 -23.59
C GLU A 135 -6.91 18.35 -23.13
N ARG A 136 -6.93 17.72 -21.95
CA ARG A 136 -5.73 17.05 -21.41
C ARG A 136 -5.92 15.54 -21.47
N GLN A 137 -5.19 14.89 -22.38
CA GLN A 137 -5.18 13.44 -22.51
C GLN A 137 -4.21 12.81 -21.48
N PHE A 138 -4.68 11.77 -20.81
CA PHE A 138 -3.92 10.95 -19.87
C PHE A 138 -4.04 9.49 -20.27
N SER A 139 -2.97 8.72 -20.16
CA SER A 139 -3.04 7.26 -20.27
C SER A 139 -3.05 6.66 -18.88
N VAL A 140 -4.05 5.84 -18.59
CA VAL A 140 -4.28 5.20 -17.28
C VAL A 140 -4.25 3.70 -17.43
N SER A 141 -3.36 3.05 -16.70
CA SER A 141 -3.23 1.61 -16.66
C SER A 141 -3.87 1.06 -15.39
N LEU A 142 -4.74 0.07 -15.53
CA LEU A 142 -5.29 -0.71 -14.44
C LEU A 142 -4.74 -2.14 -14.49
N LYS A 143 -4.22 -2.64 -13.37
CA LYS A 143 -3.75 -4.03 -13.23
C LYS A 143 -4.28 -4.61 -11.93
N TRP A 144 -4.86 -5.81 -11.97
CA TRP A 144 -5.24 -6.53 -10.76
C TRP A 144 -3.98 -6.97 -9.98
N VAL A 145 -3.96 -6.70 -8.68
CA VAL A 145 -2.85 -7.05 -7.78
C VAL A 145 -3.19 -8.26 -6.92
N GLY A 146 -4.41 -8.30 -6.38
CA GLY A 146 -4.81 -9.36 -5.46
C GLY A 146 -6.17 -9.14 -4.82
N GLN A 147 -6.45 -9.96 -3.81
CA GLN A 147 -7.62 -9.84 -2.94
C GLN A 147 -7.19 -9.50 -1.52
N VAL A 148 -7.94 -8.61 -0.89
CA VAL A 148 -7.73 -8.22 0.52
C VAL A 148 -8.90 -8.76 1.34
N SER A 149 -8.61 -9.61 2.32
CA SER A 149 -9.59 -10.19 3.23
C SER A 149 -9.91 -9.22 4.37
N LEU A 150 -11.16 -8.79 4.44
CA LEU A 150 -11.67 -7.97 5.54
C LEU A 150 -12.02 -8.83 6.76
N SER A 151 -12.40 -10.09 6.58
CA SER A 151 -12.61 -11.03 7.69
C SER A 151 -11.34 -11.27 8.51
N THR A 152 -10.17 -11.29 7.87
CA THR A 152 -8.89 -11.40 8.60
C THR A 152 -8.57 -10.15 9.44
N LEU A 153 -9.10 -8.98 9.06
CA LEU A 153 -9.01 -7.77 9.88
C LEU A 153 -9.97 -7.83 11.07
N GLU A 154 -11.19 -8.32 10.88
CA GLU A 154 -12.15 -8.59 11.96
C GLU A 154 -11.57 -9.57 12.99
N ASP A 155 -11.00 -10.69 12.55
CA ASP A 155 -10.28 -11.66 13.40
C ASP A 155 -9.14 -11.02 14.21
N ALA A 156 -8.39 -10.09 13.62
CA ALA A 156 -7.31 -9.38 14.29
C ALA A 156 -7.84 -8.36 15.32
N MET A 157 -8.98 -7.71 15.04
CA MET A 157 -9.63 -6.78 15.97
C MET A 157 -10.28 -7.49 17.17
N GLU A 158 -10.78 -8.71 16.98
CA GLU A 158 -11.23 -9.59 18.07
C GLU A 158 -10.07 -10.25 18.85
N GLY A 159 -8.83 -10.12 18.37
CA GLY A 159 -7.65 -10.74 18.98
C GLY A 159 -7.49 -12.24 18.70
N ARG A 160 -8.30 -12.81 17.78
CA ARG A 160 -8.13 -14.18 17.26
C ARG A 160 -6.78 -14.34 16.54
N VAL A 161 -6.33 -13.29 15.84
CA VAL A 161 -5.04 -13.24 15.11
C VAL A 161 -4.08 -12.24 15.77
N ARG A 162 -2.78 -12.58 15.88
CA ARG A 162 -1.77 -11.71 16.51
C ARG A 162 -1.37 -10.51 15.65
N GLN A 163 -1.29 -10.70 14.33
CA GLN A 163 -0.82 -9.68 13.39
C GLN A 163 -2.02 -9.01 12.72
N VAL A 164 -2.05 -7.67 12.73
CA VAL A 164 -3.09 -6.90 12.04
C VAL A 164 -2.71 -6.83 10.55
N PRO A 165 -3.59 -7.24 9.61
CA PRO A 165 -3.30 -7.20 8.19
C PRO A 165 -3.26 -5.75 7.68
N PHE A 166 -2.05 -5.24 7.43
CA PHE A 166 -1.83 -3.84 7.04
C PHE A 166 -2.59 -3.45 5.76
N GLU A 167 -2.60 -4.30 4.74
CA GLU A 167 -3.32 -4.07 3.48
C GLU A 167 -4.83 -3.84 3.70
N ALA A 168 -5.44 -4.58 4.63
CA ALA A 168 -6.86 -4.41 4.97
C ALA A 168 -7.11 -3.10 5.73
N VAL A 169 -6.22 -2.72 6.64
CA VAL A 169 -6.28 -1.42 7.33
C VAL A 169 -6.13 -0.27 6.33
N GLN A 170 -5.18 -0.38 5.39
CA GLN A 170 -4.96 0.62 4.35
C GLN A 170 -6.15 0.72 3.40
N ALA A 171 -6.74 -0.40 3.00
CA ALA A 171 -7.93 -0.40 2.16
C ALA A 171 -9.13 0.24 2.88
N MET A 172 -9.36 -0.08 4.15
CA MET A 172 -10.40 0.56 4.97
C MET A 172 -10.19 2.07 5.13
N ASP A 173 -8.94 2.50 5.36
CA ASP A 173 -8.58 3.93 5.38
C ASP A 173 -8.87 4.62 4.05
N VAL A 174 -8.53 4.00 2.91
CA VAL A 174 -8.84 4.54 1.57
C VAL A 174 -10.35 4.60 1.32
N ILE A 175 -11.11 3.56 1.70
CA ILE A 175 -12.58 3.52 1.58
C ILE A 175 -13.22 4.68 2.35
N LEU A 176 -12.89 4.81 3.64
CA LEU A 176 -13.48 5.83 4.51
C LEU A 176 -13.08 7.26 4.10
N ARG A 177 -11.85 7.45 3.60
CA ARG A 177 -11.34 8.76 3.17
C ARG A 177 -11.70 9.13 1.73
N HIS A 178 -12.22 8.22 0.91
CA HIS A 178 -12.42 8.48 -0.52
C HIS A 178 -13.35 9.67 -0.80
N LEU A 179 -14.56 9.68 -0.25
CA LEU A 179 -15.55 10.74 -0.48
C LEU A 179 -15.13 12.10 0.15
N PRO A 180 -14.62 12.18 1.39
CA PRO A 180 -14.05 13.42 1.92
C PRO A 180 -12.89 13.97 1.07
N SER A 181 -12.02 13.09 0.53
CA SER A 181 -10.90 13.51 -0.35
C SER A 181 -11.34 14.06 -1.72
N LEU A 182 -12.62 13.91 -2.09
CA LEU A 182 -13.21 14.48 -3.30
C LEU A 182 -13.95 15.80 -3.01
N LYS A 183 -14.46 15.98 -1.79
CA LYS A 183 -15.29 17.14 -1.39
C LYS A 183 -14.51 18.27 -0.73
N TYR A 184 -13.43 17.94 -0.02
CA TYR A 184 -12.68 18.87 0.83
C TYR A 184 -11.19 18.88 0.46
N THR A 185 -10.38 19.68 1.16
CA THR A 185 -8.95 19.85 0.85
C THR A 185 -8.12 19.01 1.82
N PRO A 186 -7.66 17.80 1.44
CA PRO A 186 -6.97 16.91 2.37
C PRO A 186 -5.61 17.46 2.79
N VAL A 187 -5.41 17.64 4.10
CA VAL A 187 -4.13 18.02 4.71
C VAL A 187 -3.69 16.90 5.67
N GLY A 188 -2.76 16.07 5.21
CA GLY A 188 -2.28 14.91 5.97
C GLY A 188 -3.37 13.84 6.17
N ARG A 189 -3.93 13.79 7.38
CA ARG A 189 -5.07 12.93 7.76
C ARG A 189 -6.36 13.72 8.05
N SER A 190 -6.35 15.03 7.85
CA SER A 190 -7.50 15.94 7.99
C SER A 190 -8.06 16.35 6.63
N PHE A 191 -9.23 16.99 6.64
CA PHE A 191 -10.00 17.46 5.48
C PHE A 191 -10.47 18.90 5.68
#